data_AF-A0A3D5VEL1-F1
#
_entry.id   AF-A0A3D5VEL1-F1
#
_cell.length_a   1.000
_cell.length_b   1.000
_cell.length_c   1.000
_cell.angle_alpha   90.00
_cell.angle_beta   90.00
_cell.angle_gamma   90.00
#
_symmetry.space_group_name_H-M   'P 1'
#
loop_
_entity.id
_entity.type
_entity.pdbx_description
1 polymer ?
#
loop_
_entity_poly.entity_id
_entity_poly.type
_entity_poly.pdbx_seq_one_letter_code
_entity_poly.pdbx_strand_id
1 'polypeptide(L)'
;MALIQLSSRRVGALVVWEQDTGLKDWWSSGVEIDALLTSELIINIFEPNTPLHDGAVILRGDRVRAASCYLPLSDSPELKVGLGTRHRAGVGITEQSDAVSIIVSEETGAISLAHEGKLTRYLDEKSLREWLEKNLHHRQQDSFFRRLQPNGRE
;
A
#
# COMPACT_ATOMS: atom_id res chain seq x y z
N MET A 1 8.91 -7.02 6.71
CA MET A 1 9.03 -8.47 6.94
C MET A 1 7.85 -9.25 6.36
N ALA A 2 6.59 -8.95 6.71
CA ALA A 2 5.41 -9.63 6.17
C ALA A 2 5.39 -9.80 4.63
N LEU A 3 5.61 -8.72 3.87
CA LEU A 3 5.59 -8.78 2.39
C LEU A 3 6.71 -9.64 1.80
N ILE A 4 7.87 -9.72 2.46
CA ILE A 4 8.98 -10.59 2.05
C ILE A 4 8.59 -12.07 2.24
N GLN A 5 7.90 -12.38 3.34
CA GLN A 5 7.39 -13.73 3.59
C GLN A 5 6.28 -14.13 2.62
N LEU A 6 5.37 -13.21 2.27
CA LEU A 6 4.35 -13.46 1.26
C LEU A 6 4.98 -13.64 -0.13
N SER A 7 6.00 -12.83 -0.46
CA SER A 7 6.79 -12.95 -1.69
C SER A 7 7.47 -14.31 -1.82
N SER A 8 8.14 -14.80 -0.78
CA SER A 8 8.81 -16.11 -0.81
C SER A 8 7.83 -17.29 -0.98
N ARG A 9 6.60 -17.13 -0.47
CA ARG A 9 5.49 -18.08 -0.65
C ARG A 9 4.70 -17.89 -1.94
N ARG A 10 5.00 -16.85 -2.74
CA ARG A 10 4.22 -16.42 -3.91
C ARG A 10 2.73 -16.20 -3.61
N VAL A 11 2.46 -15.60 -2.45
CA VAL A 11 1.12 -15.20 -2.05
C VAL A 11 0.88 -13.77 -2.51
N GLY A 12 -0.17 -13.57 -3.32
CA GLY A 12 -0.55 -12.26 -3.85
C GLY A 12 -0.96 -11.30 -2.74
N ALA A 13 -0.41 -10.09 -2.77
CA ALA A 13 -0.72 -9.07 -1.79
C ALA A 13 -0.80 -7.68 -2.41
N LEU A 14 -1.64 -6.82 -1.84
CA LEU A 14 -1.78 -5.42 -2.23
C LEU A 14 -2.00 -4.57 -0.98
N VAL A 15 -0.95 -3.88 -0.55
CA VAL A 15 -0.99 -2.99 0.61
C VAL A 15 -0.91 -1.55 0.13
N VAL A 16 -1.79 -0.69 0.62
CA VAL A 16 -1.85 0.74 0.29
C VAL A 16 -1.68 1.54 1.57
N TRP A 17 -0.70 2.43 1.60
CA TRP A 17 -0.41 3.29 2.73
C TRP A 17 -0.95 4.70 2.46
N GLU A 18 -1.99 5.09 3.21
CA GLU A 18 -2.57 6.43 3.19
C GLU A 18 -1.56 7.48 3.66
N GLN A 19 -1.43 8.58 2.90
CA GLN A 19 -0.58 9.72 3.22
C GLN A 19 -1.45 10.93 3.59
N ASP A 20 -1.26 12.09 2.95
CA ASP A 20 -2.03 13.30 3.27
C ASP A 20 -3.42 13.25 2.64
N THR A 21 -3.56 12.64 1.47
CA THR A 21 -4.87 12.41 0.83
C THR A 21 -5.59 11.28 1.52
N GLY A 22 -6.68 11.60 2.23
CA GLY A 22 -7.51 10.59 2.89
C GLY A 22 -8.15 9.63 1.90
N LEU A 23 -8.12 8.32 2.18
CA LEU A 23 -8.62 7.28 1.28
C LEU A 23 -10.00 6.73 1.70
N LYS A 24 -10.86 7.58 2.27
CA LYS A 24 -12.15 7.16 2.86
C LYS A 24 -13.07 6.43 1.90
N ASP A 25 -13.19 6.94 0.69
CA ASP A 25 -14.06 6.35 -0.33
C ASP A 25 -13.59 4.95 -0.74
N TRP A 26 -12.29 4.67 -0.60
CA TRP A 26 -11.70 3.38 -0.91
C TRP A 26 -11.78 2.41 0.26
N TRP A 27 -11.40 2.82 1.48
CA TRP A 27 -11.43 1.90 2.62
C TRP A 27 -12.86 1.58 3.09
N SER A 28 -13.84 2.44 2.81
CA SER A 28 -15.26 2.17 3.14
C SER A 28 -15.91 1.08 2.28
N SER A 29 -15.27 0.70 1.17
CA SER A 29 -15.73 -0.40 0.31
C SER A 29 -15.37 -1.79 0.86
N GLY A 30 -14.40 -1.87 1.76
CA GLY A 30 -13.88 -3.12 2.32
C GLY A 30 -14.46 -3.46 3.69
N VAL A 31 -13.83 -4.45 4.33
CA VAL A 31 -14.13 -4.83 5.71
C VAL A 31 -13.29 -3.98 6.65
N GLU A 32 -13.94 -3.20 7.50
CA GLU A 32 -13.28 -2.41 8.53
C GLU A 32 -12.62 -3.34 9.56
N ILE A 33 -11.32 -3.11 9.80
CA ILE A 33 -10.52 -3.91 10.75
C ILE A 33 -10.14 -3.07 11.97
N ASP A 34 -9.66 -1.84 11.72
CA ASP A 34 -9.14 -0.92 12.73
C ASP A 34 -8.27 -1.60 13.81
N ALA A 35 -7.16 -2.19 13.38
CA ALA A 35 -6.22 -2.88 14.26
C ALA A 35 -4.80 -2.31 14.13
N LEU A 36 -3.96 -2.56 15.13
CA LEU A 36 -2.53 -2.24 15.04
C LEU A 36 -1.88 -3.05 13.91
N LEU A 37 -1.00 -2.40 13.16
CA LEU A 37 -0.23 -3.03 12.10
C LEU A 37 0.81 -3.98 12.70
N THR A 38 0.63 -5.27 12.46
CA THR A 38 1.61 -6.31 12.79
C THR A 38 1.93 -7.15 11.57
N SER A 39 3.08 -7.83 11.57
CA SER A 39 3.44 -8.70 10.44
C SER A 39 2.48 -9.88 10.33
N GLU A 40 2.09 -10.44 11.48
CA GLU A 40 1.18 -11.57 11.63
C GLU A 40 -0.20 -11.24 11.06
N LEU A 41 -0.71 -10.02 11.31
CA LEU A 41 -2.00 -9.59 10.79
C LEU A 41 -1.98 -9.50 9.26
N ILE A 42 -0.95 -8.87 8.68
CA ILE A 42 -0.82 -8.76 7.22
C ILE A 42 -0.69 -10.12 6.56
N ILE A 43 0.12 -11.02 7.13
CA ILE A 43 0.27 -12.39 6.61
C ILE A 43 -1.06 -13.13 6.62
N ASN A 44 -1.83 -13.05 7.72
CA ASN A 44 -3.11 -13.73 7.83
C ASN A 44 -4.18 -13.15 6.90
N ILE A 45 -4.21 -11.82 6.70
CA ILE A 45 -5.17 -11.19 5.78
C ILE A 45 -4.97 -11.71 4.36
N PHE A 46 -3.72 -11.83 3.90
CA PHE A 46 -3.43 -12.31 2.55
C PHE A 46 -3.37 -13.84 2.42
N GLU A 47 -3.70 -14.61 3.47
CA GLU A 47 -3.73 -16.06 3.36
C GLU A 47 -4.79 -16.48 2.32
N PRO A 48 -4.41 -17.27 1.29
CA PRO A 48 -5.31 -17.61 0.19
C PRO A 48 -6.60 -18.31 0.65
N ASN A 49 -7.69 -18.10 -0.10
CA ASN A 49 -9.00 -18.71 0.16
C ASN A 49 -9.67 -18.28 1.48
N THR A 50 -9.27 -17.14 2.04
CA THR A 50 -9.95 -16.51 3.19
C THR A 50 -10.83 -15.35 2.75
N PRO A 51 -11.86 -14.92 3.50
CA PRO A 51 -12.70 -13.80 3.08
C PRO A 51 -11.96 -12.46 2.90
N LEU A 52 -10.80 -12.27 3.54
CA LEU A 52 -10.10 -10.97 3.59
C LEU A 52 -8.97 -10.80 2.54
N HIS A 53 -8.57 -11.87 1.86
CA HIS A 53 -7.39 -11.86 0.98
C HIS A 53 -7.62 -11.22 -0.39
N ASP A 54 -8.87 -11.13 -0.81
CA ASP A 54 -9.23 -10.56 -2.11
C ASP A 54 -9.42 -9.04 -1.97
N GLY A 55 -8.73 -8.27 -2.81
CA GLY A 55 -8.66 -6.81 -2.72
C GLY A 55 -7.42 -6.27 -1.99
N ALA A 56 -7.51 -5.00 -1.57
CA ALA A 56 -6.42 -4.28 -0.95
C ALA A 56 -6.56 -4.18 0.58
N VAL A 57 -5.42 -4.10 1.26
CA VAL A 57 -5.31 -3.66 2.65
C VAL A 57 -4.94 -2.18 2.65
N ILE A 58 -5.72 -1.35 3.33
CA ILE A 58 -5.42 0.07 3.49
C ILE A 58 -4.88 0.33 4.89
N LEU A 59 -3.69 0.93 4.95
CA LEU A 59 -3.01 1.34 6.17
C LEU A 59 -3.18 2.85 6.37
N ARG A 60 -3.34 3.26 7.63
CA ARG A 60 -3.30 4.66 8.05
C ARG A 60 -2.41 4.77 9.28
N GLY A 61 -1.27 5.44 9.12
CA GLY A 61 -0.25 5.49 10.16
C GLY A 61 0.24 4.08 10.53
N ASP A 62 0.11 3.71 11.79
CA ASP A 62 0.49 2.40 12.35
C ASP A 62 -0.68 1.42 12.45
N ARG A 63 -1.79 1.67 11.74
CA ARG A 63 -3.01 0.88 11.81
C ARG A 63 -3.43 0.32 10.45
N VAL A 64 -3.96 -0.90 10.47
CA VAL A 64 -4.75 -1.48 9.39
C VAL A 64 -6.15 -0.91 9.49
N ARG A 65 -6.53 -0.04 8.54
CA ARG A 65 -7.86 0.57 8.52
C ARG A 65 -8.91 -0.43 8.07
N ALA A 66 -8.69 -1.04 6.91
CA ALA A 66 -9.61 -1.99 6.30
C ALA A 66 -8.85 -3.00 5.41
N ALA A 67 -9.48 -4.15 5.17
CA ALA A 67 -9.04 -5.18 4.24
C ALA A 67 -10.12 -5.41 3.17
N SER A 68 -9.80 -6.17 2.14
CA SER A 68 -10.69 -6.40 1.00
C SER A 68 -11.27 -5.14 0.36
N CYS A 69 -10.47 -4.09 0.30
CA CYS A 69 -10.89 -2.83 -0.30
C CYS A 69 -10.81 -2.91 -1.83
N TYR A 70 -11.83 -2.38 -2.50
CA TYR A 70 -11.84 -2.18 -3.94
C TYR A 70 -11.13 -0.88 -4.28
N LEU A 71 -10.26 -0.92 -5.29
CA LEU A 71 -9.45 0.22 -5.73
C LEU A 71 -9.69 0.51 -7.22
N PRO A 72 -9.44 1.75 -7.68
CA PRO A 72 -9.55 2.06 -9.09
C PRO A 72 -8.43 1.34 -9.86
N LEU A 73 -8.72 0.90 -11.08
CA LEU A 73 -7.73 0.26 -11.94
C LEU A 73 -7.15 1.31 -12.89
N SER A 74 -5.82 1.36 -12.98
CA SER A 74 -5.14 2.17 -14.00
C SER A 74 -5.33 1.57 -15.40
N ASP A 75 -5.61 2.44 -16.37
CA ASP A 75 -5.66 2.14 -17.80
C ASP A 75 -4.30 2.36 -18.50
N SER A 76 -3.24 2.64 -17.74
CA SER A 76 -1.91 2.96 -18.27
C SER A 76 -1.43 1.89 -19.25
N PRO A 77 -1.06 2.27 -20.50
CA PRO A 77 -0.55 1.35 -21.50
C PRO A 77 0.69 0.56 -21.04
N GLU A 78 1.49 1.16 -20.16
CA GLU A 78 2.70 0.54 -19.61
C GLU A 78 2.39 -0.70 -18.76
N LEU A 79 1.15 -0.83 -18.28
CA LEU A 79 0.69 -1.97 -17.48
C LEU A 79 0.04 -3.09 -18.32
N LYS A 80 -0.08 -2.92 -19.64
CA LYS A 80 -0.84 -3.84 -20.50
C LYS A 80 -0.16 -5.19 -20.74
N VAL A 81 1.13 -5.33 -20.47
CA VAL A 81 1.89 -6.56 -20.75
C VAL A 81 2.32 -7.26 -19.46
N GLY A 82 1.65 -8.37 -19.13
CA GLY A 82 2.08 -9.31 -18.09
C GLY A 82 1.89 -8.86 -16.65
N LEU A 83 0.98 -7.91 -16.38
CA LEU A 83 0.64 -7.47 -15.02
C LEU A 83 -0.83 -7.79 -14.66
N GLY A 84 -1.02 -8.34 -13.46
CA GLY A 84 -2.34 -8.70 -12.93
C GLY A 84 -3.16 -7.52 -12.40
N THR A 85 -4.39 -7.81 -11.96
CA THR A 85 -5.34 -6.81 -11.43
C THR A 85 -4.81 -6.05 -10.22
N ARG A 86 -4.09 -6.71 -9.30
CA ARG A 86 -3.48 -6.04 -8.14
C ARG A 86 -2.47 -4.95 -8.52
N HIS A 87 -1.73 -5.14 -9.61
CA HIS A 87 -0.80 -4.10 -10.10
C HIS A 87 -1.56 -2.91 -10.66
N ARG A 88 -2.59 -3.15 -11.47
CA ARG A 88 -3.46 -2.07 -11.99
C ARG A 88 -4.15 -1.30 -10.88
N ALA A 89 -4.64 -2.01 -9.86
CA ALA A 89 -5.24 -1.43 -8.67
C ALA A 89 -4.24 -0.58 -7.87
N GLY A 90 -3.04 -1.13 -7.63
CA GLY A 90 -1.97 -0.44 -6.92
C GLY A 90 -1.52 0.82 -7.64
N VAL A 91 -1.43 0.82 -8.97
CA VAL A 91 -1.11 2.05 -9.73
C VAL A 91 -2.29 3.01 -9.72
N GLY A 92 -3.50 2.55 -10.01
CA GLY A 92 -4.69 3.40 -10.10
C GLY A 92 -4.95 4.22 -8.84
N ILE A 93 -4.75 3.62 -7.65
CA ILE A 93 -4.92 4.38 -6.40
C ILE A 93 -3.86 5.48 -6.24
N THR A 94 -2.63 5.26 -6.73
CA THR A 94 -1.54 6.26 -6.69
C THR A 94 -1.62 7.30 -7.80
N GLU A 95 -2.46 7.11 -8.82
CA GLU A 95 -2.77 8.15 -9.80
C GLU A 95 -3.76 9.18 -9.22
N GLN A 96 -4.56 8.77 -8.24
CA GLN A 96 -5.63 9.59 -7.65
C GLN A 96 -5.29 10.13 -6.26
N SER A 97 -4.14 9.75 -5.70
CA SER A 97 -3.72 10.14 -4.36
C SER A 97 -2.19 10.10 -4.22
N ASP A 98 -1.68 10.69 -3.15
CA ASP A 98 -0.28 10.56 -2.75
C ASP A 98 0.01 9.26 -1.97
N ALA A 99 -0.91 8.28 -2.02
CA ALA A 99 -0.72 7.00 -1.39
C ALA A 99 0.47 6.23 -1.98
N VAL A 100 1.04 5.35 -1.18
CA VAL A 100 2.06 4.39 -1.62
C VAL A 100 1.44 3.02 -1.68
N SER A 101 1.58 2.31 -2.79
CA SER A 101 1.11 0.94 -2.91
C SER A 101 2.28 -0.03 -3.03
N ILE A 102 2.23 -1.14 -2.30
CA ILE A 102 3.20 -2.24 -2.40
C ILE A 102 2.44 -3.49 -2.82
N ILE A 103 2.94 -4.14 -3.87
CA ILE A 103 2.29 -5.26 -4.53
C ILE A 103 3.23 -6.47 -4.50
N VAL A 104 2.69 -7.63 -4.12
CA VAL A 104 3.36 -8.92 -4.29
C VAL A 104 2.64 -9.70 -5.38
N SER A 105 3.38 -10.12 -6.40
CA SER A 105 2.86 -10.96 -7.48
C SER A 105 2.61 -12.39 -6.99
N GLU A 106 1.41 -12.91 -7.18
CA GLU A 106 1.10 -14.33 -6.91
C GLU A 106 1.74 -15.28 -7.94
N GLU A 107 2.03 -14.79 -9.15
CA GLU A 107 2.64 -15.61 -10.21
C GLU A 107 4.15 -15.78 -9.98
N THR A 108 4.83 -14.70 -9.60
CA THR A 108 6.29 -14.64 -9.59
C THR A 108 6.89 -14.43 -8.20
N GLY A 109 6.08 -14.03 -7.21
CA GLY A 109 6.57 -13.55 -5.91
C GLY A 109 7.23 -12.16 -5.98
N ALA A 110 7.38 -11.56 -7.16
CA ALA A 110 8.07 -10.28 -7.31
C ALA A 110 7.35 -9.18 -6.53
N ILE A 111 8.13 -8.36 -5.83
CA ILE A 111 7.63 -7.18 -5.12
C ILE A 111 7.73 -5.97 -6.03
N SER A 112 6.65 -5.21 -6.11
CA SER A 112 6.57 -3.95 -6.83
C SER A 112 6.06 -2.85 -5.91
N LEU A 113 6.42 -1.61 -6.22
CA LEU A 113 5.95 -0.42 -5.53
C LEU A 113 5.36 0.55 -6.55
N ALA A 114 4.16 1.04 -6.28
CA ALA A 114 3.56 2.13 -7.02
C ALA A 114 3.51 3.39 -6.17
N HIS A 115 3.85 4.53 -6.78
CA HIS A 115 3.80 5.86 -6.17
C HIS A 115 3.70 6.90 -7.29
N GLU A 116 2.80 7.88 -7.14
CA GLU A 116 2.54 8.93 -8.15
C GLU A 116 2.28 8.36 -9.56
N GLY A 117 1.48 7.28 -9.64
CA GLY A 117 1.13 6.61 -10.90
C GLY A 117 2.27 5.83 -11.57
N LYS A 118 3.46 5.77 -10.95
CA LYS A 118 4.63 5.05 -11.50
C LYS A 118 4.83 3.73 -10.78
N LEU A 119 5.10 2.67 -11.54
CA LEU A 119 5.35 1.33 -11.01
C LEU A 119 6.85 0.98 -11.09
N THR A 120 7.47 0.77 -9.93
CA THR A 120 8.81 0.18 -9.80
C THR A 120 8.68 -1.30 -9.50
N ARG A 121 9.28 -2.18 -10.31
CA ARG A 121 9.14 -3.63 -10.22
C ARG A 121 10.42 -4.30 -9.74
N TYR A 122 10.29 -5.54 -9.26
CA TYR A 122 11.41 -6.42 -8.87
C TYR A 122 12.29 -5.79 -7.78
N LEU A 123 11.65 -5.16 -6.79
CA LEU A 123 12.34 -4.65 -5.61
C LEU A 123 12.79 -5.81 -4.72
N ASP A 124 14.05 -5.81 -4.34
CA ASP A 124 14.55 -6.65 -3.26
C ASP A 124 14.23 -6.02 -1.89
N GLU A 125 14.46 -6.79 -0.81
CA GLU A 125 14.18 -6.30 0.55
C GLU A 125 14.94 -5.01 0.85
N LYS A 126 16.20 -4.93 0.44
CA LYS A 126 17.06 -3.79 0.72
C LYS A 126 16.53 -2.52 0.06
N SER A 127 16.26 -2.57 -1.24
CA SER A 127 15.76 -1.44 -2.02
C SER A 127 14.37 -1.00 -1.55
N LEU A 128 13.50 -1.96 -1.22
CA LEU A 128 12.19 -1.65 -0.65
C LEU A 128 12.34 -0.93 0.70
N ARG A 129 13.17 -1.46 1.60
CA ARG A 129 13.42 -0.87 2.92
C ARG A 129 13.97 0.55 2.79
N GLU A 130 15.01 0.74 1.99
CA GLU A 130 15.62 2.06 1.76
C GLU A 130 14.60 3.06 1.21
N TRP A 131 13.75 2.62 0.27
CA TRP A 131 12.68 3.46 -0.25
C TRP A 131 11.67 3.84 0.84
N LEU A 132 11.20 2.88 1.64
CA LEU A 132 10.21 3.14 2.70
C LEU A 132 10.80 4.06 3.77
N GLU A 133 12.04 3.84 4.19
CA GLU A 133 12.69 4.64 5.22
C GLU A 133 12.83 6.10 4.78
N LYS A 134 13.17 6.31 3.51
CA LYS A 134 13.34 7.65 2.93
C LYS A 134 12.02 8.40 2.76
N ASN A 135 10.95 7.71 2.33
CA ASN A 135 9.72 8.37 1.88
C ASN A 135 8.58 8.36 2.91
N LEU A 136 8.54 7.39 3.84
CA LEU A 136 7.47 7.27 4.83
C LEU A 136 7.78 7.90 6.19
N HIS A 137 9.06 8.03 6.59
CA HIS A 137 9.41 8.57 7.92
C HIS A 137 9.45 10.10 7.99
N HIS A 138 9.58 10.81 6.87
CA HIS A 138 9.77 12.27 6.89
C HIS A 138 8.50 13.04 7.31
N ARG A 139 7.30 12.54 6.98
CA ARG A 139 6.06 13.30 7.19
C ARG A 139 5.51 13.30 8.62
N GLN A 140 5.87 12.36 9.49
CA GLN A 140 5.49 12.46 10.91
C GLN A 140 6.22 13.62 11.60
N GLN A 141 7.50 13.85 11.25
CA GLN A 141 8.23 15.02 11.73
C GLN A 141 7.68 16.31 11.13
N ASP A 142 7.42 16.36 9.82
CA ASP A 142 6.90 17.57 9.18
C ASP A 142 5.51 17.96 9.69
N SER A 143 4.61 17.00 9.93
CA SER A 143 3.29 17.27 10.50
C SER A 143 3.37 17.73 11.96
N PHE A 144 4.32 17.19 12.74
CA PHE A 144 4.63 17.65 14.09
C PHE A 144 5.19 19.09 14.08
N PHE A 145 6.16 19.39 13.22
CA PHE A 145 6.73 20.74 13.07
C PHE A 145 5.72 21.75 12.51
N ARG A 146 4.85 21.34 11.58
CA ARG A 146 3.77 22.17 11.03
C ARG A 146 2.68 22.46 12.07
N ARG A 147 2.39 21.51 12.98
CA ARG A 147 1.51 21.74 14.15
C ARG A 147 2.14 22.63 15.22
N LEU A 148 3.47 22.61 15.35
CA LEU A 148 4.23 23.48 16.25
C LEU A 148 4.46 24.89 15.70
N GLN A 149 4.02 25.18 14.47
CA GLN A 149 3.89 26.54 13.96
C GLN A 149 2.42 26.96 13.98
N PRO A 150 1.82 27.26 15.15
CA PRO A 150 0.60 28.04 15.16
C PRO A 150 0.98 29.45 14.69
N ASN A 151 0.27 29.93 13.67
CA ASN A 151 0.30 31.29 13.12
C ASN A 151 1.14 32.29 13.92
N GLY A 152 2.38 32.47 13.48
CA GLY A 152 3.19 33.61 13.87
C GLY A 152 2.95 34.75 12.90
N ARG A 153 2.19 35.77 13.39
CA ARG A 153 2.08 37.16 12.88
C ARG A 153 1.10 37.29 11.69
N GLU A 154 0.16 38.24 11.66
CA GLU A 154 -0.02 39.55 12.33
C GLU A 154 -1.48 39.79 12.73
#